data_AF-A0A135TFF8-F1
#
_entry.id   AF-A0A135TFF8-F1
#
_cell.length_a   1.000
_cell.length_b   1.000
_cell.length_c   1.000
_cell.angle_alpha   90.00
_cell.angle_beta   90.00
_cell.angle_gamma   90.00
#
_symmetry.space_group_name_H-M   'P 1'
#
loop_
_entity.id
_entity.type
_entity.pdbx_description
1 polymer ?
#
loop_
_entity_poly.entity_id
_entity_poly.type
_entity_poly.pdbx_seq_one_letter_code
_entity_poly.pdbx_strand_id
1 'polypeptide(L)'
;MASPCPHRRDQAQNLASKTIAELAGILNEALLSSAESLPGATYICPPASPADIEALKKRVIDKNGHCALDPDYVTFLTVSDGFKLQGPEQEDSAGDLSDILYNAARVDKEEHVDFDLFGANPLLHAPSKDIWKKFDWDGGVGVDLGPAGDEGSLWMFGPAELQLLLRQFDETYPALTEDEKKQVDQAVLEMHGSVEAMRELRCSIMQFYHWSPKVKLHLGFRAYLEDLATMALAGEDPHDYFLCQDA
;
A
#
# COMPACT_ATOMS: atom_id res chain seq x y z
N MET A 1 -10.77 22.18 -20.19
CA MET A 1 -11.36 21.69 -18.94
C MET A 1 -12.13 20.43 -19.29
N ALA A 2 -11.57 19.25 -19.01
CA ALA A 2 -12.27 18.00 -19.24
C ALA A 2 -13.31 17.81 -18.12
N SER A 3 -14.56 17.58 -18.49
CA SER A 3 -15.61 17.22 -17.53
C SER A 3 -15.27 15.88 -16.86
N PRO A 4 -15.55 15.69 -15.56
CA PRO A 4 -15.34 14.40 -14.91
C PRO A 4 -16.23 13.36 -15.60
N CYS A 5 -15.62 12.27 -16.07
CA CYS A 5 -16.34 11.19 -16.71
C CYS A 5 -17.30 10.56 -15.67
N PRO A 6 -18.63 10.57 -15.89
CA PRO A 6 -19.61 10.07 -14.92
C PRO A 6 -19.41 8.59 -14.53
N HIS A 7 -18.66 7.83 -15.34
CA HIS A 7 -18.39 6.41 -15.13
C HIS A 7 -17.49 6.09 -13.92
N ARG A 8 -16.55 6.96 -13.52
CA ARG A 8 -15.61 6.64 -12.42
C ARG A 8 -16.29 6.55 -11.05
N ARG A 9 -17.32 7.37 -10.81
CA ARG A 9 -18.02 7.40 -9.50
C ARG A 9 -18.92 6.18 -9.30
N ASP A 10 -19.60 5.76 -10.37
CA ASP A 10 -20.44 4.56 -10.37
C ASP A 10 -19.60 3.28 -10.28
N GLN A 11 -18.41 3.27 -10.89
CA GLN A 11 -17.42 2.18 -10.74
C GLN A 11 -16.89 2.08 -9.31
N ALA A 12 -16.47 3.19 -8.69
CA ALA A 12 -15.97 3.18 -7.31
C ALA A 12 -17.03 2.70 -6.30
N GLN A 13 -18.30 3.10 -6.46
CA GLN A 13 -19.39 2.61 -5.61
C GLN A 13 -19.68 1.11 -5.81
N ASN A 14 -19.44 0.58 -7.02
CA ASN A 14 -19.57 -0.85 -7.29
C ASN A 14 -18.45 -1.64 -6.61
N LEU A 15 -17.20 -1.17 -6.67
CA LEU A 15 -16.04 -1.83 -6.06
C LEU A 15 -16.10 -1.88 -4.54
N ALA A 16 -16.55 -0.82 -3.87
CA ALA A 16 -16.68 -0.79 -2.40
C ALA A 16 -17.63 -1.86 -1.85
N SER A 17 -18.54 -2.39 -2.68
CA SER A 17 -19.47 -3.47 -2.30
C SER A 17 -18.88 -4.88 -2.48
N LYS A 18 -17.73 -5.00 -3.14
CA LYS A 18 -17.10 -6.28 -3.48
C LYS A 18 -16.31 -6.86 -2.32
N THR A 19 -16.33 -8.17 -2.18
CA THR A 19 -15.40 -8.93 -1.34
C THR A 19 -13.98 -8.88 -1.89
N ILE A 20 -12.98 -9.24 -1.06
CA ILE A 20 -11.58 -9.35 -1.50
C ILE A 20 -11.42 -10.35 -2.65
N ALA A 21 -12.15 -11.47 -2.59
CA ALA A 21 -12.18 -12.47 -3.64
C ALA A 21 -12.74 -11.91 -4.97
N GLU A 22 -13.81 -11.10 -4.89
CA GLU A 22 -14.37 -10.46 -6.09
C GLU A 22 -13.43 -9.40 -6.66
N LEU A 23 -12.75 -8.61 -5.83
CA LEU A 23 -11.74 -7.64 -6.29
C LEU A 23 -10.56 -8.35 -6.97
N ALA A 24 -10.04 -9.42 -6.37
CA ALA A 24 -9.00 -10.25 -6.97
C ALA A 24 -9.47 -10.90 -8.28
N GLY A 25 -10.73 -11.32 -8.37
CA GLY A 25 -11.34 -11.84 -9.58
C GLY A 25 -11.40 -10.80 -10.70
N ILE A 26 -11.84 -9.58 -10.40
CA ILE A 26 -11.88 -8.45 -11.36
C ILE A 26 -10.47 -8.17 -11.89
N LEU A 27 -9.47 -8.12 -10.99
CA LEU A 27 -8.07 -7.94 -11.37
C LEU A 27 -7.60 -9.06 -12.30
N ASN A 28 -7.86 -10.31 -11.95
CA ASN A 28 -7.47 -11.45 -12.76
C ASN A 28 -8.11 -11.42 -14.16
N GLU A 29 -9.40 -11.11 -14.25
CA GLU A 29 -10.11 -11.00 -15.54
C GLU A 29 -9.54 -9.88 -16.41
N ALA A 30 -9.29 -8.71 -15.82
CA ALA A 30 -8.70 -7.59 -16.54
C ALA A 30 -7.28 -7.92 -17.04
N LEU A 31 -6.45 -8.54 -16.19
CA LEU A 31 -5.11 -8.99 -16.54
C LEU A 31 -5.13 -10.03 -17.68
N LEU A 32 -6.01 -11.03 -17.61
CA LEU A 32 -6.18 -12.03 -18.67
C LEU A 32 -6.67 -11.43 -19.99
N SER A 33 -7.48 -10.36 -19.93
CA SER A 33 -7.96 -9.65 -21.12
C SER A 33 -6.90 -8.77 -21.79
N SER A 34 -5.90 -8.31 -21.01
CA SER A 34 -4.70 -7.61 -21.50
C SER A 34 -3.65 -8.60 -22.04
N ALA A 35 -3.57 -9.78 -21.42
CA ALA A 35 -2.48 -10.74 -21.58
C ALA A 35 -2.63 -11.75 -22.73
N GLU A 36 -3.18 -11.38 -23.89
CA GLU A 36 -2.92 -12.16 -25.11
C GLU A 36 -1.45 -11.97 -25.55
N SER A 37 -0.53 -12.62 -24.82
CA SER A 37 0.85 -13.01 -25.19
C SER A 37 1.96 -11.96 -25.23
N LEU A 38 1.88 -10.87 -24.46
CA LEU A 38 2.98 -9.89 -24.38
C LEU A 38 3.91 -10.17 -23.18
N PRO A 39 5.24 -10.30 -23.40
CA PRO A 39 6.23 -10.20 -22.32
C PRO A 39 6.06 -8.88 -21.56
N GLY A 40 6.05 -8.93 -20.23
CA GLY A 40 5.79 -7.83 -19.31
C GLY A 40 4.38 -7.80 -18.71
N ALA A 41 3.47 -8.69 -19.14
CA ALA A 41 2.10 -8.69 -18.63
C ALA A 41 2.03 -9.13 -17.16
N THR A 42 1.25 -8.43 -16.34
CA THR A 42 1.01 -8.82 -14.94
C THR A 42 0.03 -10.00 -14.87
N TYR A 43 0.27 -10.95 -13.96
CA TYR A 43 -0.67 -12.03 -13.65
C TYR A 43 -0.80 -12.25 -12.13
N ILE A 44 -1.97 -12.77 -11.74
CA ILE A 44 -2.24 -13.13 -10.35
C ILE A 44 -1.71 -14.55 -10.06
N CYS A 45 -1.10 -14.74 -8.89
CA CYS A 45 -0.61 -16.05 -8.49
C CYS A 45 -1.77 -16.95 -8.00
N PRO A 46 -1.61 -18.29 -8.05
CA PRO A 46 -2.50 -19.20 -7.34
C PRO A 46 -2.56 -18.86 -5.84
N PRO A 47 -3.62 -19.27 -5.10
CA PRO A 47 -3.73 -19.06 -3.67
C PRO A 47 -2.54 -19.60 -2.86
N ALA A 48 -2.21 -18.91 -1.78
CA ALA A 48 -1.20 -19.36 -0.83
C ALA A 48 -1.69 -20.62 -0.08
N SER A 49 -0.77 -21.50 0.31
CA SER A 49 -1.16 -22.63 1.16
C SER A 49 -1.52 -22.14 2.57
N PRO A 50 -2.44 -22.82 3.28
CA PRO A 50 -2.71 -22.47 4.69
C PRO A 50 -1.45 -22.53 5.58
N ALA A 51 -0.49 -23.40 5.24
CA ALA A 51 0.77 -23.50 5.96
C ALA A 51 1.65 -22.25 5.78
N ASP A 52 1.69 -21.70 4.56
CA ASP A 52 2.45 -20.49 4.26
C ASP A 52 1.83 -19.26 4.91
N ILE A 53 0.50 -19.15 4.91
CA ILE A 53 -0.22 -18.07 5.62
C ILE A 53 0.08 -18.12 7.13
N GLU A 54 0.04 -19.30 7.74
CA GLU A 54 0.35 -19.46 9.16
C GLU A 54 1.84 -19.24 9.47
N ALA A 55 2.74 -19.59 8.54
CA ALA A 55 4.16 -19.29 8.67
C ALA A 55 4.40 -17.77 8.60
N LEU A 56 3.76 -17.08 7.67
CA LEU A 56 3.84 -15.63 7.53
C LEU A 56 3.36 -14.92 8.80
N LYS A 57 2.16 -15.28 9.30
CA LYS A 57 1.63 -14.73 10.55
C LYS A 57 2.64 -14.84 11.70
N LYS A 58 3.35 -15.95 11.81
CA LYS A 58 4.38 -16.13 12.86
C LYS A 58 5.59 -15.25 12.68
N ARG A 59 6.03 -14.97 11.44
CA ARG A 59 7.19 -14.11 11.16
C ARG A 59 6.90 -12.64 11.50
N VAL A 60 5.70 -12.18 11.22
CA VAL A 60 5.30 -10.77 11.35
C VAL A 60 4.58 -10.45 12.66
N ILE A 61 4.51 -11.40 13.60
CA ILE A 61 4.02 -11.14 14.95
C ILE A 61 5.09 -10.37 15.73
N ASP A 62 4.68 -9.26 16.36
CA ASP A 62 5.57 -8.51 17.25
C ASP A 62 5.86 -9.28 18.56
N LYS A 63 6.82 -8.79 19.35
CA LYS A 63 7.17 -9.36 20.66
C LYS A 63 6.02 -9.43 21.67
N ASN A 64 4.92 -8.72 21.42
CA ASN A 64 3.72 -8.68 22.26
C ASN A 64 2.60 -9.58 21.73
N GLY A 65 2.83 -10.32 20.63
CA GLY A 65 1.82 -11.20 20.03
C GLY A 65 0.86 -10.49 19.07
N HIS A 66 1.10 -9.24 18.70
CA HIS A 66 0.27 -8.51 17.76
C HIS A 66 0.65 -8.87 16.32
N CYS A 67 -0.36 -9.23 15.53
CA CYS A 67 -0.22 -9.50 14.11
C CYS A 67 -0.25 -8.17 13.34
N ALA A 68 0.83 -7.85 12.61
CA ALA A 68 0.90 -6.66 11.76
C ALA A 68 0.06 -6.79 10.46
N LEU A 69 -0.47 -7.99 10.17
CA LEU A 69 -1.24 -8.22 8.94
C LEU A 69 -2.66 -7.71 9.03
N ASP A 70 -3.04 -6.97 7.99
CA ASP A 70 -4.42 -6.60 7.74
C ASP A 70 -5.30 -7.84 7.43
N PRO A 71 -6.53 -7.94 8.00
CA PRO A 71 -7.42 -9.07 7.72
C PRO A 71 -7.79 -9.23 6.24
N ASP A 72 -7.89 -8.12 5.49
CA ASP A 72 -8.19 -8.20 4.05
C ASP A 72 -6.99 -8.73 3.28
N TYR A 73 -5.75 -8.44 3.71
CA TYR A 73 -4.54 -9.06 3.15
C TYR A 73 -4.49 -10.57 3.42
N VAL A 74 -4.81 -11.00 4.65
CA VAL A 74 -4.90 -12.44 4.97
C VAL A 74 -5.97 -13.13 4.13
N THR A 75 -7.10 -12.45 3.90
CA THR A 75 -8.17 -12.96 3.02
C THR A 75 -7.70 -13.04 1.57
N PHE A 76 -6.96 -12.04 1.09
CA PHE A 76 -6.35 -12.04 -0.24
C PHE A 76 -5.43 -13.24 -0.45
N LEU A 77 -4.59 -13.59 0.53
CA LEU A 77 -3.72 -14.76 0.46
C LEU A 77 -4.47 -16.08 0.24
N THR A 78 -5.74 -16.17 0.65
CA THR A 78 -6.57 -17.37 0.41
C THR A 78 -7.08 -17.49 -1.02
N VAL A 79 -6.96 -16.43 -1.83
CA VAL A 79 -7.37 -16.39 -3.23
C VAL A 79 -6.21 -16.13 -4.20
N SER A 80 -5.10 -15.56 -3.72
CA SER A 80 -3.89 -15.29 -4.49
C SER A 80 -2.64 -15.16 -3.60
N ASP A 81 -1.54 -15.78 -4.01
CA ASP A 81 -0.23 -15.66 -3.36
C ASP A 81 0.66 -14.57 -4.00
N GLY A 82 0.06 -13.45 -4.41
CA GLY A 82 0.80 -12.31 -4.95
C GLY A 82 0.51 -11.97 -6.41
N PHE A 83 1.30 -11.05 -6.94
CA PHE A 83 1.25 -10.59 -8.33
C PHE A 83 2.64 -10.67 -8.94
N LYS A 84 2.73 -11.14 -10.19
CA LYS A 84 4.00 -11.32 -10.91
C LYS A 84 3.93 -10.78 -12.33
N LEU A 85 5.08 -10.41 -12.89
CA LEU A 85 5.26 -10.08 -14.29
C LEU A 85 5.62 -11.32 -15.11
N GLN A 86 4.97 -11.47 -16.25
CA GLN A 86 5.25 -12.53 -17.21
C GLN A 86 6.46 -12.14 -18.06
N GLY A 87 7.61 -12.77 -17.87
CA GLY A 87 8.81 -12.47 -18.66
C GLY A 87 9.94 -13.44 -18.35
N PRO A 88 11.09 -13.35 -19.05
CA PRO A 88 12.27 -14.06 -18.60
C PRO A 88 12.58 -13.56 -17.20
N GLU A 89 12.57 -14.47 -16.22
CA GLU A 89 12.99 -14.22 -14.85
C GLU A 89 14.30 -13.42 -14.92
N GLN A 90 14.25 -12.12 -14.66
CA GLN A 90 15.47 -11.39 -14.36
C GLN A 90 15.79 -11.78 -12.93
N GLU A 91 16.48 -12.92 -12.79
CA GLU A 91 17.26 -13.23 -11.61
C GLU A 91 18.27 -12.08 -11.47
N ASP A 92 17.96 -11.12 -10.60
CA ASP A 92 19.03 -10.35 -10.00
C ASP A 92 19.82 -11.28 -9.05
N SER A 93 20.85 -10.74 -8.41
CA SER A 93 21.68 -11.48 -7.46
C SER A 93 20.91 -12.07 -6.27
N ALA A 94 19.62 -11.71 -6.11
CA ALA A 94 18.69 -12.14 -5.07
C ALA A 94 17.54 -13.05 -5.58
N GLY A 95 17.41 -13.24 -6.89
CA GLY A 95 16.77 -14.40 -7.51
C GLY A 95 15.28 -14.35 -7.89
N ASP A 96 14.60 -13.19 -7.93
CA ASP A 96 13.34 -12.98 -8.69
C ASP A 96 12.85 -11.51 -8.54
N LEU A 97 13.00 -10.66 -9.58
CA LEU A 97 12.44 -9.29 -9.65
C LEU A 97 11.09 -9.23 -10.38
N SER A 98 10.51 -10.36 -10.77
CA SER A 98 9.19 -10.34 -11.43
C SER A 98 8.04 -10.06 -10.47
N ASP A 99 8.27 -10.11 -9.16
CA ASP A 99 7.23 -9.91 -8.15
C ASP A 99 6.81 -8.45 -8.08
N ILE A 100 5.52 -8.19 -8.10
CA ILE A 100 4.92 -6.89 -7.77
C ILE A 100 4.51 -6.90 -6.29
N LEU A 101 3.86 -7.99 -5.90
CA LEU A 101 3.46 -8.30 -4.53
C LEU A 101 4.04 -9.68 -4.25
N TYR A 102 4.91 -9.75 -3.25
CA TYR A 102 5.57 -10.98 -2.83
C TYR A 102 4.56 -12.06 -2.46
N ASN A 103 4.97 -13.30 -2.73
CA ASN A 103 4.31 -14.45 -2.14
C ASN A 103 4.48 -14.45 -0.61
N ALA A 104 3.59 -15.17 0.06
CA ALA A 104 3.56 -15.29 1.51
C ALA A 104 4.86 -15.84 2.09
N ALA A 105 5.74 -16.49 1.31
CA ALA A 105 7.04 -16.98 1.79
C ALA A 105 8.12 -15.89 1.85
N ARG A 106 8.02 -14.86 1.00
CA ARG A 106 9.00 -13.76 0.89
C ARG A 106 8.63 -12.53 1.71
N VAL A 107 7.35 -12.36 2.05
CA VAL A 107 6.92 -11.26 2.91
C VAL A 107 7.56 -11.39 4.29
N ASP A 108 8.19 -10.29 4.71
CA ASP A 108 8.91 -10.20 5.96
C ASP A 108 8.71 -8.83 6.62
N LYS A 109 9.18 -8.73 7.86
CA LYS A 109 9.13 -7.51 8.66
C LYS A 109 10.40 -6.69 8.44
N GLU A 110 10.24 -5.40 8.16
CA GLU A 110 11.32 -4.41 8.15
C GLU A 110 11.31 -3.65 9.48
N GLU A 111 12.44 -3.60 10.18
CA GLU A 111 12.54 -3.02 11.52
C GLU A 111 13.05 -1.56 11.53
N HIS A 112 13.51 -1.05 10.38
CA HIS A 112 14.14 0.27 10.26
C HIS A 112 13.65 1.08 9.06
N VAL A 113 12.34 1.28 8.99
CA VAL A 113 11.73 2.16 7.98
C VAL A 113 12.08 3.64 8.26
N ASP A 114 12.77 4.31 7.33
CA ASP A 114 13.15 5.72 7.43
C ASP A 114 12.08 6.66 6.83
N PHE A 115 11.20 7.21 7.66
CA PHE A 115 10.15 8.13 7.20
C PHE A 115 10.66 9.49 6.71
N ASP A 116 11.84 9.93 7.15
CA ASP A 116 12.42 11.20 6.73
C ASP A 116 12.95 11.14 5.30
N LEU A 117 13.47 9.98 4.90
CA LEU A 117 13.87 9.73 3.52
C LEU A 117 12.71 9.94 2.55
N PHE A 118 11.51 9.51 2.94
CA PHE A 118 10.31 9.56 2.09
C PHE A 118 9.52 10.87 2.20
N GLY A 119 9.74 11.66 3.25
CA GLY A 119 8.90 12.84 3.54
C GLY A 119 7.44 12.46 3.74
N ALA A 120 7.20 11.25 4.23
CA ALA A 120 5.87 10.70 4.51
C ALA A 120 6.00 9.56 5.51
N ASN A 121 4.93 9.32 6.25
CA ASN A 121 4.77 8.14 7.09
C ASN A 121 3.37 7.54 6.81
N PRO A 122 3.05 6.39 7.42
CA PRO A 122 1.78 5.69 7.22
C PRO A 122 0.53 6.50 7.59
N LEU A 123 0.67 7.59 8.36
CA LEU A 123 -0.41 8.49 8.74
C LEU A 123 -0.50 9.70 7.81
N LEU A 124 0.60 10.33 7.39
CA LEU A 124 0.50 11.53 6.55
C LEU A 124 1.72 11.80 5.68
N HIS A 125 1.51 12.53 4.60
CA HIS A 125 2.57 13.24 3.89
C HIS A 125 3.06 14.44 4.70
N ALA A 126 4.35 14.76 4.56
CA ALA A 126 4.93 15.94 5.19
C ALA A 126 4.24 17.23 4.74
N PRO A 127 3.60 18.01 5.63
CA PRO A 127 2.99 19.29 5.25
C PRO A 127 4.04 20.30 4.76
N SER A 128 5.19 20.32 5.42
CA SER A 128 6.41 20.99 4.99
C SER A 128 7.61 20.38 5.70
N LYS A 129 8.83 20.56 5.17
CA LYS A 129 10.06 20.05 5.81
C LYS A 129 10.27 20.59 7.22
N ASP A 130 9.89 21.85 7.46
CA ASP A 130 10.10 22.49 8.76
C ASP A 130 9.08 22.01 9.80
N ILE A 131 7.83 21.77 9.38
CA ILE A 131 6.80 21.17 10.25
C ILE A 131 7.13 19.69 10.51
N TRP A 132 7.54 18.95 9.48
CA TRP A 132 7.87 17.53 9.56
C TRP A 132 8.90 17.24 10.64
N LYS A 133 9.99 18.01 10.67
CA LYS A 133 11.07 17.88 11.66
C LYS A 133 10.69 18.19 13.10
N LYS A 134 9.49 18.75 13.35
CA LYS A 134 9.00 18.97 14.72
C LYS A 134 8.43 17.69 15.32
N PHE A 135 8.02 16.75 14.48
CA PHE A 135 7.61 15.43 14.91
C PHE A 135 8.86 14.56 14.99
N ASP A 136 9.01 13.87 16.12
CA ASP A 136 10.07 12.88 16.31
C ASP A 136 9.58 11.54 15.75
N TRP A 137 9.53 11.44 14.42
CA TRP A 137 9.15 10.21 13.75
C TRP A 137 10.27 9.19 13.92
N ASP A 138 10.34 8.53 15.08
CA ASP A 138 11.17 7.34 15.24
C ASP A 138 10.88 6.41 14.06
N GLY A 139 11.93 5.87 13.44
CA GLY A 139 11.81 4.95 12.32
C GLY A 139 10.77 3.84 12.60
N GLY A 140 10.09 3.42 11.55
CA GLY A 140 8.97 2.51 11.65
C GLY A 140 9.37 1.04 11.61
N VAL A 141 8.48 0.21 12.12
CA VAL A 141 8.39 -1.19 11.73
C VAL A 141 7.35 -1.28 10.63
N GLY A 142 7.61 -2.01 9.55
CA GLY A 142 6.66 -2.27 8.47
C GLY A 142 6.69 -3.74 8.05
N VAL A 143 5.66 -4.19 7.35
CA VAL A 143 5.67 -5.48 6.65
C VAL A 143 5.93 -5.20 5.18
N ASP A 144 7.04 -5.69 4.65
CA ASP A 144 7.39 -5.54 3.24
C ASP A 144 6.58 -6.53 2.40
N LEU A 145 5.65 -5.98 1.63
CA LEU A 145 4.74 -6.73 0.78
C LEU A 145 5.29 -6.97 -0.63
N GLY A 146 6.38 -6.31 -1.03
CA GLY A 146 6.91 -6.44 -2.39
C GLY A 146 7.41 -5.14 -2.98
N PRO A 147 8.05 -5.19 -4.16
CA PRO A 147 8.70 -4.04 -4.77
C PRO A 147 7.71 -3.16 -5.54
N ALA A 148 6.39 -3.41 -5.46
CA ALA A 148 5.38 -2.67 -6.21
C ALA A 148 5.72 -2.55 -7.72
N GLY A 149 6.40 -3.55 -8.29
CA GLY A 149 6.96 -3.57 -9.65
C GLY A 149 8.37 -2.97 -9.77
N ASP A 150 8.57 -1.94 -10.61
CA ASP A 150 9.91 -1.50 -11.05
C ASP A 150 10.60 -0.58 -10.02
N GLU A 151 11.42 -1.21 -9.17
CA GLU A 151 12.25 -0.57 -8.15
C GLU A 151 11.44 0.27 -7.14
N GLY A 152 10.20 -0.14 -6.89
CA GLY A 152 9.33 0.40 -5.85
C GLY A 152 9.41 -0.38 -4.54
N SER A 153 8.48 -0.07 -3.64
CA SER A 153 8.26 -0.78 -2.39
C SER A 153 6.83 -0.58 -1.93
N LEU A 154 6.22 -1.66 -1.45
CA LEU A 154 4.88 -1.70 -0.90
C LEU A 154 4.96 -2.18 0.53
N TRP A 155 4.67 -1.33 1.48
CA TRP A 155 4.75 -1.64 2.90
C TRP A 155 3.39 -1.55 3.58
N MET A 156 3.15 -2.42 4.55
CA MET A 156 1.96 -2.41 5.38
C MET A 156 2.31 -2.11 6.83
N PHE A 157 1.48 -1.25 7.44
CA PHE A 157 1.64 -0.81 8.82
C PHE A 157 0.37 -1.15 9.60
N GLY A 158 0.54 -1.99 10.62
CA GLY A 158 -0.55 -2.47 11.45
C GLY A 158 -0.90 -1.53 12.61
N PRO A 159 -1.90 -1.91 13.44
CA PRO A 159 -2.37 -1.07 14.53
C PRO A 159 -1.30 -0.67 15.54
N ALA A 160 -0.34 -1.55 15.83
CA ALA A 160 0.70 -1.27 16.83
C ALA A 160 1.63 -0.15 16.35
N GLU A 161 2.06 -0.22 15.09
CA GLU A 161 2.89 0.78 14.42
C GLU A 161 2.15 2.12 14.30
N LEU A 162 0.89 2.08 13.86
CA LEU A 162 0.05 3.28 13.75
C LEU A 162 -0.17 3.96 15.10
N GLN A 163 -0.36 3.19 16.18
CA GLN A 163 -0.51 3.74 17.54
C GLN A 163 0.75 4.47 18.03
N LEU A 164 1.95 4.01 17.67
CA LEU A 164 3.20 4.70 18.01
C LEU A 164 3.27 6.06 17.31
N LEU A 165 2.96 6.10 16.01
CA LEU A 165 2.95 7.32 15.22
C LEU A 165 1.85 8.29 15.67
N LEU A 166 0.66 7.78 16.00
CA LEU A 166 -0.45 8.60 16.51
C LEU A 166 -0.09 9.22 17.86
N ARG A 167 0.63 8.50 18.71
CA ARG A 167 1.13 9.05 19.97
C ARG A 167 2.10 10.21 19.75
N GLN A 168 3.06 10.05 18.84
CA GLN A 168 3.98 11.14 18.47
C GLN A 168 3.22 12.34 17.89
N PHE A 169 2.21 12.08 17.06
CA PHE A 169 1.33 13.12 16.54
C PHE A 169 0.60 13.87 17.66
N ASP A 170 -0.03 13.15 18.60
CA ASP A 170 -0.81 13.73 19.70
C ASP A 170 0.05 14.47 20.72
N GLU A 171 1.33 14.08 20.88
CA GLU A 171 2.30 14.77 21.73
C GLU A 171 2.77 16.09 21.09
N THR A 172 3.01 16.12 19.78
CA THR A 172 3.58 17.27 19.07
C THR A 172 2.53 18.28 18.59
N TYR A 173 1.40 17.80 18.06
CA TYR A 173 0.38 18.64 17.42
C TYR A 173 -0.13 19.80 18.30
N PRO A 174 -0.40 19.62 19.61
CA PRO A 174 -0.87 20.72 20.47
C PRO A 174 0.11 21.89 20.60
N ALA A 175 1.42 21.61 20.45
CA ALA A 175 2.50 22.59 20.59
C ALA A 175 2.77 23.40 19.31
N LEU A 176 2.14 23.02 18.19
CA LEU A 176 2.25 23.75 16.93
C LEU A 176 1.56 25.12 16.99
N THR A 177 2.06 26.06 16.18
CA THR A 177 1.37 27.34 15.97
C THR A 177 0.08 27.14 15.17
N GLU A 178 -0.83 28.12 15.20
CA GLU A 178 -2.11 28.01 14.48
C GLU A 178 -1.94 27.87 12.96
N ASP A 179 -0.93 28.50 12.36
CA ASP A 179 -0.68 28.37 10.92
C ASP A 179 -0.02 27.04 10.55
N GLU A 180 0.71 26.42 11.47
CA GLU A 180 1.25 25.08 11.30
C GLU A 180 0.16 24.02 11.48
N LYS A 181 -0.73 24.20 12.47
CA LYS A 181 -1.90 23.33 12.64
C LYS A 181 -2.77 23.32 11.39
N LYS A 182 -3.05 24.47 10.78
CA LYS A 182 -3.80 24.52 9.51
C LYS A 182 -3.16 23.70 8.39
N GLN A 183 -1.84 23.71 8.28
CA GLN A 183 -1.13 22.92 7.28
C GLN A 183 -1.21 21.42 7.58
N VAL A 184 -1.06 21.04 8.85
CA VAL A 184 -1.24 19.65 9.27
C VAL A 184 -2.68 19.19 9.05
N ASP A 185 -3.67 20.00 9.45
CA ASP A 185 -5.09 19.73 9.28
C ASP A 185 -5.45 19.57 7.81
N GLN A 186 -4.85 20.36 6.92
CA GLN A 186 -5.03 20.23 5.48
C GLN A 186 -4.47 18.90 4.96
N ALA A 187 -3.27 18.50 5.38
CA ALA A 187 -2.68 17.21 4.99
C ALA A 187 -3.53 16.03 5.52
N VAL A 188 -4.04 16.13 6.75
CA VAL A 188 -4.93 15.12 7.34
C VAL A 188 -6.28 15.08 6.62
N LEU A 189 -6.87 16.23 6.29
CA LEU A 189 -8.14 16.33 5.57
C LEU A 189 -8.04 15.70 4.18
N GLU A 190 -6.94 15.95 3.46
CA GLU A 190 -6.71 15.41 2.12
C GLU A 190 -6.60 13.88 2.11
N MET A 191 -6.02 13.30 3.17
CA MET A 191 -5.78 11.86 3.24
C MET A 191 -6.89 11.08 3.94
N HIS A 192 -7.39 11.57 5.07
CA HIS A 192 -8.30 10.85 5.98
C HIS A 192 -9.68 11.48 6.05
N GLY A 193 -9.85 12.72 5.59
CA GLY A 193 -11.07 13.49 5.77
C GLY A 193 -11.20 14.16 7.14
N SER A 194 -10.60 13.60 8.20
CA SER A 194 -10.49 14.26 9.50
C SER A 194 -9.40 13.64 10.41
N VAL A 195 -9.04 14.35 11.47
CA VAL A 195 -8.11 13.86 12.51
C VAL A 195 -8.69 12.65 13.25
N GLU A 196 -10.01 12.65 13.48
CA GLU A 196 -10.71 11.51 14.08
C GLU A 196 -10.60 10.26 13.20
N ALA A 197 -10.84 10.42 11.88
CA ALA A 197 -10.70 9.31 10.94
C ALA A 197 -9.27 8.78 10.89
N MET A 198 -8.26 9.66 10.94
CA MET A 198 -6.85 9.27 11.03
C MET A 198 -6.56 8.47 12.31
N ARG A 199 -7.11 8.87 13.46
CA ARG A 199 -6.94 8.17 14.74
C ARG A 199 -7.64 6.81 14.79
N GLU A 200 -8.65 6.60 13.96
CA GLU A 200 -9.38 5.34 13.84
C GLU A 200 -8.73 4.36 12.82
N LEU A 201 -7.66 4.78 12.15
CA LEU A 201 -6.96 3.99 11.15
C LEU A 201 -6.41 2.70 11.77
N ARG A 202 -6.75 1.56 11.14
CA ARG A 202 -6.34 0.22 11.60
C ARG A 202 -5.16 -0.33 10.82
N CYS A 203 -5.03 0.09 9.57
CA CYS A 203 -3.99 -0.34 8.66
C CYS A 203 -3.72 0.77 7.66
N SER A 204 -2.47 0.88 7.24
CA SER A 204 -2.06 1.74 6.13
C SER A 204 -1.14 0.96 5.21
N ILE A 205 -1.33 1.12 3.90
CA ILE A 205 -0.42 0.62 2.88
C ILE A 205 0.31 1.83 2.30
N MET A 206 1.63 1.79 2.32
CA MET A 206 2.49 2.80 1.73
C MET A 206 3.18 2.23 0.50
N GLN A 207 2.99 2.89 -0.63
CA GLN A 207 3.65 2.58 -1.88
C GLN A 207 4.57 3.73 -2.25
N PHE A 208 5.83 3.44 -2.57
CA PHE A 208 6.78 4.44 -3.02
C PHE A 208 7.75 3.87 -4.05
N TYR A 209 8.42 4.75 -4.77
CA TYR A 209 9.46 4.39 -5.73
C TYR A 209 10.69 5.22 -5.46
N HIS A 210 11.87 4.61 -5.43
CA HIS A 210 13.09 5.34 -5.07
C HIS A 210 13.44 6.45 -6.09
N TRP A 211 12.94 6.35 -7.32
CA TRP A 211 13.10 7.35 -8.39
C TRP A 211 11.97 8.42 -8.41
N SER A 212 10.92 8.26 -7.60
CA SER A 212 9.78 9.19 -7.54
C SER A 212 9.66 9.83 -6.17
N PRO A 213 9.48 11.17 -6.07
CA PRO A 213 9.20 11.80 -4.79
C PRO A 213 7.76 11.54 -4.31
N LYS A 214 6.93 10.87 -5.11
CA LYS A 214 5.53 10.61 -4.77
C LYS A 214 5.44 9.33 -3.94
N VAL A 215 4.93 9.49 -2.72
CA VAL A 215 4.46 8.38 -1.88
C VAL A 215 2.95 8.29 -2.07
N LYS A 216 2.41 7.08 -2.22
CA LYS A 216 0.97 6.83 -2.23
C LYS A 216 0.60 6.09 -0.95
N LEU A 217 -0.45 6.56 -0.29
CA LEU A 217 -0.94 5.99 0.95
C LEU A 217 -2.37 5.49 0.73
N HIS A 218 -2.62 4.24 1.12
CA HIS A 218 -3.95 3.63 1.08
C HIS A 218 -4.38 3.28 2.49
N LEU A 219 -5.64 3.56 2.82
CA LEU A 219 -6.21 3.35 4.16
C LEU A 219 -6.60 1.88 4.40
N GLY A 220 -5.66 0.97 4.20
CA GLY A 220 -5.81 -0.48 4.33
C GLY A 220 -5.62 -1.23 3.00
N PHE A 221 -5.47 -2.56 3.10
CA PHE A 221 -5.17 -3.41 1.95
C PHE A 221 -6.30 -3.47 0.94
N ARG A 222 -7.56 -3.41 1.39
CA ARG A 222 -8.72 -3.27 0.51
C ARG A 222 -8.64 -2.03 -0.37
N ALA A 223 -8.34 -0.87 0.22
CA ALA A 223 -8.27 0.38 -0.54
C ALA A 223 -7.17 0.33 -1.61
N TYR A 224 -6.08 -0.39 -1.34
CA TYR A 224 -5.06 -0.71 -2.33
C TYR A 224 -5.62 -1.61 -3.47
N LEU A 225 -6.32 -2.70 -3.15
CA LEU A 225 -6.94 -3.55 -4.19
C LEU A 225 -8.02 -2.85 -5.01
N GLU A 226 -8.84 -1.99 -4.39
CA GLU A 226 -9.88 -1.23 -5.08
C GLU A 226 -9.28 -0.23 -6.09
N ASP A 227 -8.15 0.39 -5.73
CA ASP A 227 -7.42 1.29 -6.62
C ASP A 227 -6.81 0.54 -7.81
N LEU A 228 -6.16 -0.61 -7.56
CA LEU A 228 -5.70 -1.52 -8.63
C LEU A 228 -6.87 -1.94 -9.55
N ALA A 229 -8.00 -2.34 -8.97
CA ALA A 229 -9.16 -2.80 -9.74
C ALA A 229 -9.79 -1.67 -10.57
N THR A 230 -9.79 -0.44 -10.03
CA THR A 230 -10.27 0.75 -10.74
C THR A 230 -9.45 1.00 -12.00
N MET A 231 -8.13 0.88 -11.92
CA MET A 231 -7.23 1.08 -13.06
C MET A 231 -7.36 -0.03 -14.10
N ALA A 232 -7.41 -1.28 -13.64
CA ALA A 232 -7.61 -2.42 -14.50
C ALA A 232 -8.93 -2.30 -15.30
N LEU A 233 -10.01 -1.81 -14.67
CA LEU A 233 -11.29 -1.53 -15.33
C LEU A 233 -11.26 -0.31 -16.27
N ALA A 234 -10.30 0.60 -16.10
CA ALA A 234 -10.08 1.72 -17.01
C ALA A 234 -9.33 1.31 -18.29
N GLY A 235 -8.85 0.06 -18.38
CA GLY A 235 -8.05 -0.45 -19.49
C GLY A 235 -6.58 -0.04 -19.41
N GLU A 236 -6.13 0.44 -18.25
CA GLU A 236 -4.72 0.66 -17.95
C GLU A 236 -4.13 -0.68 -17.46
N ASP A 237 -2.93 -1.06 -17.92
CA ASP A 237 -2.27 -2.24 -17.38
C ASP A 237 -1.88 -1.93 -15.92
N PRO A 238 -2.18 -2.80 -14.94
CA PRO A 238 -1.60 -2.67 -13.60
C PRO A 238 -0.07 -2.57 -13.63
N HIS A 239 0.63 -3.07 -14.63
CA HIS A 239 2.05 -2.77 -14.84
C HIS A 239 2.34 -1.28 -15.04
N ASP A 240 1.48 -0.52 -15.73
CA ASP A 240 1.60 0.94 -15.84
C ASP A 240 1.29 1.64 -14.50
N TYR A 241 0.52 1.01 -13.61
CA TYR A 241 0.38 1.43 -12.21
C TYR A 241 1.70 1.27 -11.43
N PHE A 242 2.43 0.21 -11.74
CA PHE A 242 3.73 -0.10 -11.14
C PHE A 242 4.91 0.66 -11.76
N LEU A 243 4.73 1.24 -12.94
CA LEU A 243 5.71 2.12 -13.60
C LEU A 243 5.44 3.62 -13.40
N CYS A 244 4.33 3.97 -12.72
CA CYS A 244 3.84 5.32 -12.48
C CYS A 244 4.34 6.35 -13.51
N GLN A 245 3.87 6.27 -14.76
CA GLN A 245 4.05 7.37 -15.70
C GLN A 245 3.13 8.53 -15.30
N ASP A 246 3.67 9.45 -14.51
CA ASP A 246 3.26 10.84 -14.51
C ASP A 246 4.52 11.71 -14.32
N ALA A 247 5.19 11.91 -15.46
CA ALA A 247 6.06 13.06 -15.73
C ALA A 247 5.26 14.37 -15.70
#